data_AF-A0A3S4NRQ5-F1
#
_entry.id   AF-A0A3S4NRQ5-F1
#
_cell.length_a   1.000
_cell.length_b   1.000
_cell.length_c   1.000
_cell.angle_alpha   90.00
_cell.angle_beta   90.00
_cell.angle_gamma   90.00
#
_symmetry.space_group_name_H-M   'P 1'
#
loop_
_entity.id
_entity.type
_entity.pdbx_description
1 polymer ?
#
loop_
_entity_poly.entity_id
_entity_poly.type
_entity_poly.pdbx_seq_one_letter_code
_entity_poly.pdbx_strand_id
1 'polypeptide(L)'
;MKIIILGAGQVGGTLAENLVGENNDITVVDTNGERLRTLQDKFDLRVVQGHGSHPRVLREAGADDADMLVAVTSSDETNMVACQVAYSLFNTLIASLVSAHQTTCAMPISYFIQMLYRLII
;
A
#
# COMPACT_ATOMS: atom_id res chain seq x y z
N MET A 1 6.31 12.12 3.54
CA MET A 1 6.37 11.19 2.40
C MET A 1 4.98 10.69 2.08
N LYS A 2 4.69 10.50 0.80
CA LYS A 2 3.40 10.00 0.28
C LYS A 2 3.49 8.51 0.01
N ILE A 3 2.71 7.73 0.75
CA ILE A 3 2.73 6.26 0.69
C ILE A 3 1.35 5.76 0.29
N ILE A 4 1.30 4.96 -0.77
CA ILE A 4 0.07 4.29 -1.23
C ILE A 4 0.11 2.83 -0.80
N ILE A 5 -0.94 2.37 -0.12
CA ILE A 5 -1.10 0.98 0.30
C ILE A 5 -2.29 0.38 -0.47
N LEU A 6 -2.04 -0.64 -1.29
CA LEU A 6 -3.10 -1.37 -1.98
C LEU A 6 -3.50 -2.59 -1.15
N GLY A 7 -4.71 -2.57 -0.62
CA GLY A 7 -5.29 -3.61 0.22
C GLY A 7 -5.44 -3.16 1.67
N ALA A 8 -6.68 -3.00 2.14
CA ALA A 8 -7.08 -2.78 3.52
C ALA A 8 -7.29 -4.11 4.28
N GLY A 9 -6.53 -5.16 3.90
CA GLY A 9 -6.52 -6.44 4.61
C GLY A 9 -5.84 -6.33 5.98
N GLN A 10 -5.61 -7.46 6.64
CA GLN A 10 -4.91 -7.48 7.93
C GLN A 10 -3.51 -6.86 7.83
N VAL A 11 -2.73 -7.26 6.82
CA VAL A 11 -1.36 -6.74 6.61
C VAL A 11 -1.37 -5.25 6.29
N GLY A 12 -2.20 -4.81 5.34
CA GLY A 12 -2.26 -3.40 4.95
C GLY A 12 -2.82 -2.49 6.03
N GLY A 13 -3.77 -2.96 6.85
CA GLY A 13 -4.28 -2.23 8.01
C GLY A 13 -3.20 -2.04 9.09
N THR A 14 -2.48 -3.11 9.45
CA THR A 14 -1.36 -3.02 10.39
C THR A 14 -0.22 -2.15 9.83
N LEU A 15 0.06 -2.23 8.52
CA LEU A 15 1.07 -1.39 7.90
C LEU A 15 0.67 0.09 7.95
N ALA A 16 -0.58 0.40 7.61
CA ALA A 16 -1.11 1.75 7.72
C ALA A 16 -0.99 2.25 9.17
N GLU A 17 -1.46 1.48 10.15
CA GLU A 17 -1.36 1.82 11.58
C GLU A 17 0.07 2.16 12.03
N ASN A 18 1.07 1.38 11.61
CA ASN A 18 2.46 1.62 12.01
C ASN A 18 3.11 2.80 11.28
N LEU A 19 2.68 3.09 10.04
CA LEU A 19 3.24 4.18 9.26
C LEU A 19 2.53 5.52 9.51
N VAL A 20 1.30 5.50 10.03
CA VAL A 20 0.54 6.70 10.41
C VAL A 20 1.34 7.45 11.49
N GLY A 21 1.78 8.65 11.15
CA GLY A 21 2.63 9.51 11.98
C GLY A 21 2.87 10.86 11.32
N GLU A 22 3.48 11.81 12.04
CA GLU A 22 3.48 13.25 11.68
C GLU A 22 4.10 13.59 10.32
N ASN A 23 4.91 12.70 9.73
CA ASN A 23 5.63 12.97 8.47
C ASN A 23 5.16 12.11 7.29
N ASN A 24 4.13 11.27 7.45
CA ASN A 24 3.66 10.35 6.43
C ASN A 24 2.22 10.64 6.02
N ASP A 25 2.01 10.88 4.74
CA ASP A 25 0.68 10.98 4.12
C ASP A 25 0.35 9.62 3.51
N ILE A 26 -0.63 8.93 4.08
CA ILE A 26 -0.96 7.55 3.74
C ILE A 26 -2.28 7.50 3.00
N THR A 27 -2.27 6.85 1.84
CA THR A 27 -3.48 6.57 1.08
C THR A 27 -3.69 5.06 0.96
N VAL A 28 -4.82 4.57 1.46
CA VAL A 28 -5.20 3.15 1.40
C VAL A 28 -6.23 2.94 0.29
N VAL A 29 -5.98 1.97 -0.58
CA VAL A 29 -6.87 1.58 -1.67
C VAL A 29 -7.44 0.19 -1.41
N ASP A 30 -8.75 0.03 -1.38
CA ASP A 30 -9.38 -1.29 -1.33
C ASP A 30 -10.75 -1.29 -2.03
N THR A 31 -11.22 -2.45 -2.43
CA THR A 31 -12.57 -2.62 -3.00
C THR A 31 -13.66 -2.59 -1.93
N ASN A 32 -13.35 -2.99 -0.69
CA ASN A 32 -14.28 -3.09 0.42
C ASN A 32 -14.37 -1.76 1.18
N GLY A 33 -15.45 -1.03 0.93
CA GLY A 33 -15.71 0.26 1.57
C GLY A 33 -15.90 0.21 3.09
N GLU A 34 -16.36 -0.90 3.67
CA GLU A 34 -16.51 -1.02 5.13
C GLU A 34 -15.16 -1.05 5.83
N ARG A 35 -14.18 -1.77 5.26
CA ARG A 35 -12.81 -1.81 5.79
C ARG A 35 -12.14 -0.44 5.68
N LEU A 36 -12.33 0.24 4.55
CA LEU A 36 -11.81 1.60 4.36
C LEU A 36 -12.38 2.58 5.39
N ARG A 37 -13.70 2.57 5.60
CA ARG A 37 -14.33 3.40 6.64
C ARG A 37 -13.76 3.09 8.02
N THR A 38 -13.64 1.81 8.36
CA THR A 38 -13.09 1.41 9.66
C THR A 38 -11.65 1.89 9.88
N LEU A 39 -10.81 1.91 8.83
CA LEU A 39 -9.46 2.44 8.91
C LEU A 39 -9.44 3.97 9.01
N GLN A 40 -10.25 4.63 8.20
CA GLN A 40 -10.38 6.09 8.18
C GLN A 40 -10.93 6.64 9.50
N ASP A 41 -11.80 5.89 10.19
CA ASP A 41 -12.33 6.28 11.51
C ASP A 41 -11.29 6.14 12.62
N LYS A 42 -10.29 5.27 12.44
CA LYS A 42 -9.25 4.97 13.45
C LYS A 42 -7.98 5.77 13.28
N PHE A 43 -7.63 6.11 12.05
CA PHE A 43 -6.34 6.70 11.69
C PHE A 43 -6.54 7.88 10.74
N ASP A 44 -5.67 8.89 10.87
CA ASP A 44 -5.64 10.03 9.95
C ASP A 44 -4.95 9.61 8.64
N LEU A 45 -5.73 9.00 7.75
CA LEU A 45 -5.28 8.55 6.44
C LEU A 45 -6.36 8.78 5.39
N ARG A 46 -5.94 8.85 4.13
CA ARG A 46 -6.84 8.93 2.98
C ARG A 46 -7.24 7.53 2.54
N VAL A 47 -8.48 7.37 2.09
CA VAL A 47 -8.97 6.11 1.51
C VAL A 47 -9.51 6.34 0.11
N VAL A 48 -9.28 5.36 -0.77
CA VAL A 48 -9.84 5.33 -2.12
C VAL A 48 -10.49 3.98 -2.34
N GLN A 49 -11.77 3.99 -2.68
CA GLN A 49 -12.48 2.75 -2.98
C GLN A 49 -12.30 2.38 -4.45
N GLY A 50 -11.69 1.23 -4.70
CA GLY A 50 -11.47 0.76 -6.06
C GLY A 50 -10.48 -0.39 -6.13
N HIS A 51 -10.26 -0.87 -7.35
CA HIS A 51 -9.33 -1.95 -7.60
C HIS A 51 -7.95 -1.38 -7.93
N GLY A 52 -6.96 -1.66 -7.09
CA GLY A 52 -5.61 -1.08 -7.18
C GLY A 52 -4.83 -1.38 -8.47
N SER A 53 -5.30 -2.31 -9.30
CA SER A 53 -4.76 -2.58 -10.64
C SER A 53 -5.19 -1.56 -11.70
N HIS A 54 -6.21 -0.74 -11.41
CA HIS A 54 -6.76 0.19 -12.40
C HIS A 54 -6.01 1.52 -12.38
N PRO A 55 -5.53 2.00 -13.55
CA PRO A 55 -4.81 3.28 -13.64
C PRO A 55 -5.57 4.48 -13.06
N ARG A 56 -6.90 4.50 -13.27
CA ARG A 56 -7.76 5.58 -12.75
C ARG A 56 -7.77 5.62 -11.22
N VAL A 57 -7.82 4.46 -10.58
CA VAL A 57 -7.83 4.33 -9.11
C VAL A 57 -6.48 4.73 -8.54
N LEU A 58 -5.39 4.29 -9.18
CA LEU A 58 -4.04 4.68 -8.78
C LEU A 58 -3.82 6.20 -8.89
N ARG A 59 -4.32 6.82 -9.96
CA ARG A 59 -4.28 8.28 -10.12
C ARG A 59 -5.09 9.00 -9.03
N GLU A 60 -6.29 8.50 -8.72
CA GLU A 60 -7.13 9.06 -7.65
C GLU A 60 -6.49 8.93 -6.26
N ALA A 61 -5.68 7.88 -6.07
CA ALA A 61 -4.88 7.65 -4.88
C ALA A 61 -3.60 8.50 -4.80
N GLY A 62 -3.29 9.31 -5.83
CA GLY A 62 -2.09 10.15 -5.86
C GLY A 62 -0.83 9.40 -6.30
N ALA A 63 -0.95 8.41 -7.20
CA ALA A 63 0.23 7.69 -7.69
C ALA A 63 1.21 8.58 -8.48
N ASP A 64 0.73 9.69 -9.05
CA ASP A 64 1.57 10.65 -9.80
C ASP A 64 2.66 11.30 -8.92
N ASP A 65 2.39 11.47 -7.62
CA ASP A 65 3.23 12.18 -6.67
C ASP A 65 3.58 11.34 -5.43
N ALA A 66 3.31 10.03 -5.47
CA ALA A 66 3.68 9.11 -4.42
C ALA A 66 5.20 8.89 -4.38
N ASP A 67 5.75 8.79 -3.17
CA ASP A 67 7.15 8.39 -2.96
C ASP A 67 7.27 6.87 -2.96
N MET A 68 6.21 6.17 -2.52
CA MET A 68 6.21 4.72 -2.36
C MET A 68 4.82 4.14 -2.60
N LEU A 69 4.78 3.01 -3.33
CA LEU A 69 3.59 2.19 -3.47
C LEU A 69 3.84 0.78 -2.91
N VAL A 70 2.93 0.33 -2.04
CA VAL A 70 2.96 -0.97 -1.36
C VAL A 70 1.72 -1.77 -1.71
N ALA A 71 1.88 -2.83 -2.49
CA ALA A 71 0.77 -3.72 -2.84
C ALA A 71 0.69 -4.91 -1.88
N VAL A 72 -0.39 -5.04 -1.11
CA VAL A 72 -0.62 -6.12 -0.11
C VAL A 72 -2.02 -6.71 -0.24
N THR A 73 -2.53 -6.77 -1.46
CA THR A 73 -3.83 -7.40 -1.73
C THR A 73 -3.72 -8.92 -1.61
N SER A 74 -4.86 -9.60 -1.50
CA SER A 74 -4.91 -11.07 -1.41
C SER A 74 -4.56 -11.79 -2.73
N SER A 75 -4.41 -11.07 -3.84
CA SER A 75 -4.10 -11.63 -5.15
C SER A 75 -2.73 -11.14 -5.61
N ASP A 76 -1.78 -12.07 -5.75
CA ASP A 76 -0.45 -11.77 -6.28
C ASP A 76 -0.50 -11.23 -7.71
N GLU A 77 -1.43 -11.72 -8.52
CA GLU A 77 -1.68 -11.25 -9.88
C GLU A 77 -2.08 -9.77 -9.88
N THR A 78 -2.97 -9.38 -8.96
CA THR A 78 -3.38 -7.97 -8.79
C THR A 78 -2.18 -7.12 -8.37
N ASN A 79 -1.35 -7.61 -7.45
CA ASN A 79 -0.17 -6.89 -6.98
C ASN A 79 0.83 -6.67 -8.13
N MET A 80 1.12 -7.70 -8.93
CA MET A 80 2.03 -7.59 -10.08
C MET A 80 1.50 -6.61 -11.13
N VAL A 81 0.22 -6.71 -11.50
CA VAL A 81 -0.39 -5.81 -12.48
C VAL A 81 -0.39 -4.37 -11.97
N ALA A 82 -0.77 -4.14 -10.71
CA ALA A 82 -0.76 -2.81 -10.12
C ALA A 82 0.64 -2.18 -10.15
N CYS A 83 1.67 -2.96 -9.81
CA CYS A 83 3.06 -2.50 -9.87
C CYS A 83 3.50 -2.18 -11.30
N GLN A 84 3.17 -3.03 -12.27
CA GLN A 84 3.50 -2.79 -13.68
C GLN A 84 2.82 -1.52 -14.20
N VAL A 85 1.55 -1.32 -13.87
CA VAL A 85 0.79 -0.12 -14.25
C VAL A 85 1.40 1.12 -13.58
N ALA A 86 1.74 1.03 -12.29
CA ALA A 86 2.35 2.13 -11.56
C ALA A 86 3.70 2.54 -12.17
N TYR A 87 4.54 1.55 -12.50
CA TYR A 87 5.84 1.77 -13.10
C TYR A 87 5.72 2.42 -14.48
N SER A 88 4.82 1.88 -15.31
CA SER A 88 4.69 2.28 -16.71
C SER A 88 4.04 3.66 -16.88
N LEU A 89 3.16 4.06 -15.96
CA LEU A 89 2.37 5.30 -16.11
C LEU A 89 2.84 6.44 -15.21
N PHE A 90 3.42 6.14 -14.04
CA PHE A 90 3.68 7.14 -12.99
C PHE A 90 5.16 7.23 -12.60
N ASN A 91 6.02 6.30 -13.07
CA ASN A 91 7.47 6.27 -12.79
C ASN A 91 7.80 6.37 -11.29
N THR A 92 6.87 5.94 -10.44
CA THR A 92 6.94 5.95 -8.98
C THR A 92 7.93 4.89 -8.49
N LEU A 93 8.66 5.15 -7.40
CA LEU A 93 9.42 4.13 -6.69
C LEU A 93 8.45 3.09 -6.09
N ILE A 94 8.55 1.84 -6.54
CA ILE A 94 7.63 0.77 -6.16
C ILE A 94 8.29 -0.13 -5.12
N ALA A 95 7.66 -0.25 -3.95
CA ALA A 95 8.01 -1.22 -2.91
C ALA A 95 6.92 -2.30 -2.86
N SER A 96 6.93 -3.20 -3.84
CA SER A 96 5.94 -4.27 -3.93
C SER A 96 6.18 -5.35 -2.85
N LEU A 97 5.18 -5.58 -2.02
CA LEU A 97 5.09 -6.77 -1.17
C LEU A 97 4.43 -7.90 -1.98
N VAL A 98 5.20 -8.89 -2.40
CA VAL A 98 4.59 -10.12 -2.95
C VAL A 98 3.96 -10.88 -1.78
N SER A 99 2.72 -11.36 -1.94
CA SER A 99 2.06 -12.18 -0.93
C SER A 99 2.94 -13.40 -0.63
N ALA A 100 2.83 -13.90 0.59
CA ALA A 100 3.77 -14.80 1.25
C ALA A 100 3.93 -16.21 0.62
N HIS A 101 3.65 -16.41 -0.66
CA HIS A 101 3.85 -17.69 -1.34
C HIS A 101 5.17 -17.82 -2.10
N GLN A 102 5.98 -16.76 -2.25
CA GLN A 102 7.33 -16.85 -2.86
C GLN A 102 8.44 -16.08 -2.13
N THR A 103 8.35 -15.93 -0.81
CA THR A 103 9.55 -15.69 0.02
C THR A 103 9.74 -16.85 0.98
N THR A 104 10.65 -17.75 0.61
CA THR A 104 11.20 -18.86 1.40
C THR A 104 11.98 -18.42 2.65
N CYS A 105 11.71 -17.23 3.20
CA CYS A 105 12.36 -16.75 4.41
C CYS A 105 11.27 -16.16 5.32
N ALA A 106 10.98 -16.88 6.40
CA ALA A 106 10.07 -16.45 7.46
C ALA A 106 10.65 -15.21 8.16
N MET A 107 10.39 -14.02 7.61
CA MET A 107 10.67 -12.76 8.27
C MET A 107 9.36 -12.30 8.94
N PRO A 108 9.33 -12.09 10.27
CA PRO A 108 8.14 -11.58 10.94
C PRO A 108 7.80 -10.17 10.43
N ILE A 109 6.50 -9.81 10.45
CA ILE A 109 5.98 -8.49 10.03
C ILE A 109 6.77 -7.34 10.67
N SER A 110 7.29 -7.53 11.89
CA SER A 110 8.17 -6.57 12.59
C SER A 110 9.48 -6.24 11.88
N TYR A 111 10.12 -7.21 11.21
CA TYR A 111 11.36 -7.00 10.45
C TYR A 111 11.10 -6.23 9.16
N PHE A 112 9.92 -6.45 8.55
CA PHE A 112 9.51 -5.72 7.37
C PHE A 112 9.18 -4.26 7.69
N ILE A 113 8.48 -4.02 8.81
CA ILE A 113 8.28 -2.66 9.34
C ILE A 113 9.64 -2.00 9.58
N GLN A 114 10.59 -2.68 10.23
CA GLN A 114 11.95 -2.15 10.41
C GLN A 114 12.68 -1.86 9.09
N MET A 115 12.55 -2.71 8.07
CA MET A 115 13.16 -2.49 6.76
C MET A 115 12.56 -1.26 6.06
N LEU A 116 11.24 -1.09 6.11
CA LEU A 116 10.57 0.11 5.59
C LEU A 116 11.00 1.34 6.36
N TYR A 117 11.02 1.31 7.69
CA TYR A 117 11.53 2.41 8.52
C TYR A 117 12.97 2.79 8.16
N ARG A 118 13.82 1.83 7.79
CA ARG A 118 15.21 2.06 7.36
C ARG A 118 15.36 2.62 5.93
N LEU A 119 14.32 2.52 5.11
CA LEU A 119 14.23 3.12 3.78
C LEU A 119 13.61 4.52 3.83
N ILE A 120 12.87 4.81 4.90
CA ILE A 120 12.09 6.04 5.15
C ILE A 120 12.91 7.07 5.96
N ILE A 121 13.86 6.65 6.79
CA ILE A 121 14.79 7.51 7.57
C ILE A 121 16.16 7.55 6.90
#